data_AF-A0A5E4HEF6-F1
#
_entry.id   AF-A0A5E4HEF6-F1
#
_cell.length_a   1.000
_cell.length_b   1.000
_cell.length_c   1.000
_cell.angle_alpha   90.00
_cell.angle_beta   90.00
_cell.angle_gamma   90.00
#
_symmetry.space_group_name_H-M   'P 1'
#
loop_
_entity.id
_entity.type
_entity.pdbx_description
1 polymer ?
#
loop_
_entity_poly.entity_id
_entity_poly.type
_entity_poly.pdbx_seq_one_letter_code
_entity_poly.pdbx_strand_id
1 'polypeptide(L)'
;MSIKTKILLTIASVVLCSWLFGCGAQKVSTRQPELSDGSDTNLTFLSVAHSAYNEEYFGGKLRAHIGLDETQYMASTICEDDGSDCRINFNLRYTVAPRVALITMLHEMCHEKTWMQDKDMLGKQIGHGYHWRSCMVLLDAEGAFRKIIIDNYSEQVR
;
A
#
# COMPACT_ATOMS: atom_id res chain seq x y z
N MET A 1 -18.28 -40.00 -16.48
CA MET A 1 -18.93 -39.01 -15.59
C MET A 1 -19.46 -37.86 -16.44
N SER A 2 -20.77 -37.55 -16.35
CA SER A 2 -21.40 -36.52 -17.19
C SER A 2 -20.88 -35.11 -16.87
N ILE A 3 -20.85 -34.22 -17.86
CA ILE A 3 -20.45 -32.81 -17.70
C ILE A 3 -21.28 -32.14 -16.59
N LYS A 4 -22.56 -32.48 -16.47
CA LYS A 4 -23.44 -31.96 -15.41
C LYS A 4 -22.96 -32.36 -14.01
N THR A 5 -22.44 -33.58 -13.88
CA THR A 5 -21.90 -34.09 -12.61
C THR A 5 -20.58 -33.41 -12.24
N LYS A 6 -19.74 -33.05 -13.23
CA LYS A 6 -18.49 -32.30 -13.00
C LYS A 6 -18.78 -30.89 -12.49
N ILE A 7 -19.73 -30.19 -13.12
CA ILE A 7 -20.12 -28.82 -12.72
C ILE A 7 -20.67 -28.78 -11.30
N LEU A 8 -21.55 -29.74 -10.94
CA LEU A 8 -22.09 -29.85 -9.59
C LEU A 8 -21.01 -30.10 -8.53
N LEU A 9 -20.02 -30.96 -8.84
CA LEU A 9 -18.90 -31.21 -7.95
C LEU A 9 -18.02 -29.97 -7.76
N THR A 10 -17.79 -29.18 -8.81
CA THR A 10 -17.00 -27.93 -8.73
C THR A 10 -17.72 -26.87 -7.90
N ILE A 11 -19.03 -26.68 -8.09
CA ILE A 11 -19.81 -25.72 -7.29
C ILE A 11 -19.80 -26.14 -5.81
N ALA A 12 -20.02 -27.43 -5.53
CA ALA A 12 -20.01 -27.94 -4.15
C ALA A 12 -18.64 -27.75 -3.47
N SER A 13 -17.53 -27.92 -4.20
CA SER A 13 -16.19 -27.75 -3.64
C SER A 13 -15.80 -26.29 -3.43
N VAL A 14 -16.24 -25.35 -4.26
CA VAL A 14 -16.04 -23.91 -4.03
C VAL A 14 -16.78 -23.45 -2.77
N VAL A 15 -18.04 -23.88 -2.59
CA VAL A 15 -18.83 -23.52 -1.40
C VAL A 15 -18.23 -24.12 -0.13
N LEU A 16 -17.73 -25.37 -0.18
CA LEU A 16 -17.04 -26.00 0.95
C LEU A 16 -15.74 -25.27 1.32
N CYS A 17 -14.96 -24.83 0.34
CA CYS A 17 -13.73 -24.07 0.57
C CYS A 17 -14.02 -22.68 1.15
N SER A 18 -15.05 -21.98 0.67
CA SER A 18 -15.45 -20.69 1.25
C SER A 18 -15.90 -20.80 2.71
N TRP A 19 -16.50 -21.93 3.11
CA TRP A 19 -16.90 -22.18 4.50
C TRP A 19 -15.75 -22.62 5.40
N LEU A 20 -14.83 -23.45 4.90
CA LEU A 20 -13.71 -23.96 5.69
C LEU A 20 -12.60 -22.91 5.92
N PHE A 21 -12.45 -21.93 5.01
CA PHE A 21 -11.43 -20.88 5.12
C PHE A 21 -12.01 -19.48 5.41
N GLY A 22 -13.34 -19.33 5.50
CA GLY A 22 -14.03 -18.03 5.59
C GLY A 22 -14.25 -17.47 7.00
N CYS A 23 -13.82 -18.13 8.07
CA CYS A 23 -14.02 -17.66 9.45
C CYS A 23 -12.70 -17.46 10.20
N GLY A 24 -11.85 -16.57 9.67
CA GLY A 24 -10.79 -15.92 10.43
C GLY A 24 -11.17 -14.47 10.69
N ALA A 25 -12.17 -14.22 11.54
CA ALA A 25 -12.41 -12.88 12.06
C ALA A 25 -11.20 -12.47 12.93
N GLN A 26 -10.19 -11.88 12.29
CA GLN A 26 -9.07 -11.26 12.97
C GLN A 26 -9.68 -10.16 13.84
N LYS A 27 -9.65 -10.37 15.16
CA LYS A 27 -9.97 -9.32 16.13
C LYS A 27 -9.00 -8.17 15.86
N VAL A 28 -9.48 -7.13 15.18
CA VAL A 28 -8.78 -5.85 15.10
C VAL A 28 -8.71 -5.35 16.54
N SER A 29 -7.51 -5.45 17.10
CA SER A 29 -7.20 -4.93 18.43
C SER A 29 -7.37 -3.41 18.38
N THR A 30 -8.42 -2.90 19.02
CA THR A 30 -8.63 -1.48 19.31
C THR A 30 -7.75 -1.03 20.48
N ARG A 31 -6.45 -1.33 20.43
CA ARG A 31 -5.47 -0.62 21.26
C ARG A 31 -4.98 0.59 20.48
N GLN A 32 -5.48 1.75 20.85
CA GLN A 32 -4.77 3.00 20.55
C GLN A 32 -3.38 2.90 21.18
N PRO A 33 -2.30 3.08 20.39
CA PRO A 33 -0.97 3.16 20.97
C PRO A 33 -0.86 4.45 21.78
N GLU A 34 -0.51 4.31 23.07
CA GLU A 34 -0.08 5.43 23.89
C GLU A 34 1.19 6.04 23.28
N LEU A 35 1.20 7.37 23.16
CA LEU A 35 2.33 8.15 22.67
C LEU A 35 3.50 8.03 23.66
N SER A 36 4.46 7.18 23.31
CA SER A 36 5.85 7.25 23.75
C SER A 36 6.68 7.76 22.57
N ASP A 37 7.73 8.54 22.88
CA ASP A 37 8.67 9.26 21.99
C ASP A 37 8.34 9.12 20.49
N GLY A 38 7.74 10.16 19.92
CA GLY A 38 6.84 10.08 18.75
C GLY A 38 7.41 9.47 17.47
N SER A 39 8.70 9.12 17.37
CA SER A 39 9.28 8.43 16.22
C SER A 39 8.77 6.99 16.09
N ASP A 40 8.67 6.23 17.19
CA ASP A 40 8.33 4.80 17.14
C ASP A 40 6.86 4.58 16.78
N THR A 41 6.00 5.43 17.31
CA THR A 41 4.57 5.46 16.97
C THR A 41 4.34 5.86 15.52
N ASN A 42 5.09 6.83 15.00
CA ASN A 42 5.02 7.23 13.59
C ASN A 42 5.55 6.13 12.64
N LEU A 43 6.69 5.52 12.95
CA LEU A 43 7.22 4.39 12.17
C LEU A 43 6.27 3.21 12.15
N THR A 44 5.65 2.89 13.28
CA THR A 44 4.63 1.84 13.38
C THR A 44 3.42 2.17 12.51
N PHE A 45 2.92 3.41 12.60
CA PHE A 45 1.80 3.87 11.78
C PHE A 45 2.11 3.77 10.27
N LEU A 46 3.27 4.26 9.83
CA LEU A 46 3.67 4.22 8.42
C LEU A 46 3.88 2.79 7.93
N SER A 47 4.48 1.92 8.75
CA SER A 47 4.67 0.50 8.40
C SER A 47 3.35 -0.25 8.25
N VAL A 48 2.39 0.01 9.15
CA VAL A 48 1.03 -0.54 9.06
C VAL A 48 0.32 -0.02 7.80
N ALA A 49 0.44 1.28 7.50
CA ALA A 49 -0.16 1.87 6.31
C ALA A 49 0.40 1.26 5.01
N HIS A 50 1.74 1.12 4.92
CA HIS A 50 2.38 0.46 3.76
C HIS A 50 1.86 -0.96 3.58
N SER A 51 1.85 -1.76 4.64
CA SER A 51 1.37 -3.15 4.60
C SER A 51 -0.09 -3.23 4.14
N ALA A 52 -0.98 -2.40 4.71
CA ALA A 52 -2.38 -2.38 4.36
C ALA A 52 -2.60 -2.00 2.88
N TYR A 53 -1.93 -0.95 2.39
CA TYR A 53 -2.03 -0.55 0.99
C TYR A 53 -1.40 -1.54 0.04
N ASN A 54 -0.32 -2.21 0.45
CA ASN A 54 0.35 -3.21 -0.37
C ASN A 54 -0.58 -4.39 -0.65
N GLU A 55 -1.27 -4.87 0.38
CA GLU A 55 -2.30 -5.90 0.22
C GLU A 55 -3.49 -5.40 -0.61
N GLU A 56 -3.99 -4.19 -0.34
CA GLU A 56 -5.18 -3.66 -1.01
C GLU A 56 -4.96 -3.36 -2.51
N TYR A 57 -3.86 -2.69 -2.87
CA TYR A 57 -3.66 -2.12 -4.22
C TYR A 57 -2.50 -2.74 -5.00
N PHE A 58 -1.60 -3.48 -4.35
CA PHE A 58 -0.37 -3.98 -4.98
C PHE A 58 -0.23 -5.51 -4.88
N GLY A 59 -1.24 -6.20 -4.34
CA GLY A 59 -1.28 -7.66 -4.23
C GLY A 59 -0.19 -8.25 -3.33
N GLY A 60 0.24 -7.49 -2.31
CA GLY A 60 1.21 -7.94 -1.31
C GLY A 60 2.63 -8.14 -1.87
N LYS A 61 2.97 -7.49 -2.99
CA LYS A 61 4.25 -7.69 -3.69
C LYS A 61 5.35 -6.72 -3.27
N LEU A 62 4.99 -5.59 -2.69
CA LEU A 62 5.93 -4.56 -2.25
C LEU A 62 6.58 -4.96 -0.92
N ARG A 63 7.84 -4.56 -0.70
CA ARG A 63 8.70 -5.00 0.42
C ARG A 63 9.58 -3.89 0.98
N ALA A 64 9.34 -2.62 0.63
CA ALA A 64 10.17 -1.54 1.14
C ALA A 64 10.23 -1.46 2.67
N HIS A 65 11.43 -1.19 3.18
CA HIS A 65 11.66 -0.83 4.57
C HIS A 65 11.23 0.62 4.82
N ILE A 66 10.43 0.84 5.86
CA ILE A 66 9.96 2.18 6.22
C ILE A 66 10.90 2.82 7.23
N GLY A 67 11.39 4.01 6.90
CA GLY A 67 12.31 4.79 7.73
C GLY A 67 11.86 6.24 7.91
N LEU A 68 12.59 6.95 8.77
CA LEU A 68 12.48 8.40 8.92
C LEU A 68 13.78 9.05 8.48
N ASP A 69 13.68 10.18 7.79
CA ASP A 69 14.82 10.98 7.38
C ASP A 69 14.45 12.48 7.38
N GLU A 70 15.33 13.33 7.87
CA GLU A 70 15.14 14.79 7.95
C GLU A 70 15.62 15.51 6.67
N THR A 71 15.54 14.85 5.51
CA THR A 71 15.88 15.49 4.23
C THR A 71 15.02 16.71 3.92
N GLN A 72 15.40 17.51 2.92
CA GLN A 72 14.54 18.59 2.42
C GLN A 72 13.24 18.11 1.76
N TYR A 73 13.09 16.80 1.48
CA TYR A 73 11.93 16.23 0.81
C TYR A 73 10.87 15.76 1.81
N MET A 74 9.62 15.67 1.35
CA MET A 74 8.51 15.16 2.17
C MET A 74 8.67 13.66 2.44
N ALA A 75 9.05 12.91 1.43
CA ALA A 75 9.47 11.53 1.51
C ALA A 75 10.39 11.22 0.31
N SER A 76 11.04 10.06 0.36
CA SER A 76 11.84 9.55 -0.75
C SER A 76 11.82 8.04 -0.77
N THR A 77 11.78 7.48 -1.97
CA THR A 77 11.99 6.05 -2.23
C THR A 77 13.34 5.83 -2.90
N ILE A 78 14.10 4.87 -2.39
CA ILE A 78 15.32 4.38 -3.03
C ILE A 78 15.32 2.85 -3.02
N CYS A 79 15.72 2.22 -4.12
CA CYS A 79 15.96 0.80 -4.19
C CYS A 79 17.30 0.53 -4.88
N GLU A 80 17.79 -0.71 -4.80
CA GLU A 80 18.84 -1.20 -5.68
C GLU A 80 18.38 -1.19 -7.14
N ASP A 81 19.32 -1.23 -8.10
CA ASP A 81 19.03 -1.11 -9.53
C ASP A 81 18.05 -2.17 -10.07
N ASP A 82 17.99 -3.33 -9.40
CA ASP A 82 17.08 -4.44 -9.73
C ASP A 82 15.70 -4.32 -9.05
N GLY A 83 15.47 -3.26 -8.26
CA GLY A 83 14.25 -3.03 -7.50
C GLY A 83 14.19 -3.79 -6.17
N SER A 84 15.30 -4.39 -5.71
CA SER A 84 15.40 -4.99 -4.38
C SER A 84 15.86 -3.99 -3.31
N ASP A 85 15.83 -4.41 -2.03
CA ASP A 85 16.16 -3.61 -0.83
C ASP A 85 15.62 -2.16 -0.85
N CYS A 86 14.35 -2.01 -1.24
CA CYS A 86 13.71 -0.71 -1.28
C CYS A 86 13.59 -0.10 0.12
N ARG A 87 13.75 1.22 0.21
CA ARG A 87 13.56 2.02 1.43
C ARG A 87 12.71 3.22 1.12
N ILE A 88 11.68 3.44 1.92
CA ILE A 88 10.85 4.64 1.86
C ILE A 88 11.09 5.41 3.15
N ASN A 89 11.67 6.60 3.03
CA ASN A 89 11.97 7.46 4.16
C ASN A 89 11.01 8.64 4.20
N PHE A 90 10.46 8.94 5.38
CA PHE A 90 9.55 10.05 5.59
C PHE A 90 10.19 11.17 6.39
N ASN A 91 9.92 12.42 6.01
CA ASN A 91 10.19 13.57 6.84
C ASN A 91 8.92 13.99 7.60
N LEU A 92 8.93 13.72 8.91
CA LEU A 92 7.80 13.99 9.81
C LEU A 92 7.41 15.47 9.89
N ARG A 93 8.33 16.40 9.59
CA ARG A 93 8.03 17.83 9.53
C ARG A 93 6.95 18.14 8.49
N TYR A 94 6.93 17.40 7.38
CA TYR A 94 6.01 17.62 6.27
C TYR A 94 4.83 16.66 6.28
N THR A 95 4.96 15.51 6.94
CA THR A 95 3.91 14.46 6.99
C THR A 95 3.26 14.32 8.37
N VAL A 96 3.29 15.36 9.19
CA VAL A 96 2.71 15.36 10.55
C VAL A 96 1.21 15.00 10.57
N ALA A 97 0.47 15.42 9.54
CA ALA A 97 -0.95 15.10 9.43
C ALA A 97 -1.13 13.68 8.85
N PRO A 98 -1.89 12.78 9.52
CA PRO A 98 -2.06 11.40 9.06
C PRO A 98 -2.51 11.27 7.61
N ARG A 99 -3.45 12.12 7.17
CA ARG A 99 -3.92 12.13 5.78
C ARG A 99 -2.79 12.43 4.78
N VAL A 100 -1.89 13.35 5.12
CA VAL A 100 -0.74 13.68 4.26
C VAL A 100 0.20 12.49 4.20
N ALA A 101 0.56 11.91 5.34
CA ALA A 101 1.40 10.71 5.40
C ALA A 101 0.85 9.54 4.58
N LEU A 102 -0.46 9.28 4.65
CA LEU A 102 -1.11 8.20 3.89
C LEU A 102 -1.08 8.43 2.37
N ILE A 103 -1.34 9.66 1.92
CA ILE A 103 -1.27 10.01 0.48
C ILE A 103 0.18 9.92 0.00
N THR A 104 1.13 10.43 0.79
CA THR A 104 2.56 10.33 0.49
C THR A 104 3.01 8.87 0.45
N MET A 105 2.50 8.00 1.32
CA MET A 105 2.80 6.57 1.24
C MET A 105 2.41 5.95 -0.10
N LEU A 106 1.19 6.20 -0.59
CA LEU A 106 0.75 5.71 -1.90
C LEU A 106 1.62 6.26 -3.04
N HIS A 107 2.07 7.53 -2.95
CA HIS A 107 3.00 8.14 -3.88
C HIS A 107 4.35 7.39 -3.95
N GLU A 108 4.94 7.14 -2.78
CA GLU A 108 6.22 6.44 -2.66
C GLU A 108 6.11 4.95 -3.05
N MET A 109 5.00 4.29 -2.72
CA MET A 109 4.74 2.91 -3.17
C MET A 109 4.63 2.79 -4.70
N CYS A 110 4.18 3.84 -5.40
CA CYS A 110 4.27 3.87 -6.85
C CYS A 110 5.72 3.96 -7.34
N HIS A 111 6.61 4.70 -6.67
CA HIS A 111 8.04 4.68 -6.99
C HIS A 111 8.65 3.29 -6.80
N GLU A 112 8.32 2.60 -5.72
CA GLU A 112 8.73 1.21 -5.48
C GLU A 112 8.24 0.27 -6.59
N LYS A 113 6.94 0.30 -6.90
CA LYS A 113 6.32 -0.56 -7.93
C LYS A 113 6.96 -0.39 -9.31
N THR A 114 7.33 0.84 -9.65
CA THR A 114 7.79 1.19 -11.00
C THR A 114 9.29 1.49 -11.06
N TRP A 115 10.04 1.02 -10.07
CA TRP A 115 11.48 1.27 -9.98
C TRP A 115 12.19 0.85 -11.27
N MET A 116 13.00 1.75 -11.82
CA MET A 116 13.77 1.54 -13.06
C MET A 116 12.96 1.11 -14.31
N GLN A 117 11.63 1.24 -14.33
CA GLN A 117 10.81 0.92 -15.52
C GLN A 117 10.86 2.03 -16.57
N ASP A 118 10.96 3.30 -16.13
CA ASP A 118 11.14 4.46 -17.00
C ASP A 118 12.55 5.03 -16.84
N LYS A 119 13.31 5.05 -17.94
CA LYS A 119 14.68 5.57 -17.97
C LYS A 119 14.85 6.66 -19.02
N ASP A 120 15.69 7.64 -18.74
CA ASP A 120 16.09 8.66 -19.70
C ASP A 120 17.09 8.11 -20.74
N MET A 121 17.54 8.95 -21.67
CA MET A 121 18.50 8.56 -22.70
C MET A 121 19.87 8.13 -22.15
N LEU A 122 20.16 8.46 -20.88
CA LEU A 122 21.38 8.09 -20.17
C LEU A 122 21.17 6.87 -19.27
N GLY A 123 20.01 6.23 -19.32
CA GLY A 123 19.67 5.06 -18.51
C GLY A 123 19.33 5.39 -17.05
N LYS A 124 19.16 6.67 -16.69
CA LYS A 124 18.79 7.09 -15.33
C LYS A 124 17.28 7.01 -15.14
N GLN A 125 16.85 6.64 -13.94
CA GLN A 125 15.44 6.58 -13.59
C GLN A 125 14.75 7.94 -13.78
N ILE A 126 13.57 7.91 -14.40
CA ILE A 126 12.64 9.04 -14.44
C ILE A 126 11.67 8.87 -13.28
N GLY A 127 11.78 9.73 -12.26
CA GLY A 127 10.98 9.62 -11.03
C GLY A 127 9.47 9.51 -11.29
N HIS A 128 8.91 10.41 -12.10
CA HIS A 128 7.48 10.43 -12.44
C HIS A 128 7.25 10.15 -13.92
N GLY A 129 7.82 9.03 -14.40
CA GLY A 129 7.65 8.54 -15.77
C GLY A 129 6.24 8.02 -16.09
N TYR A 130 6.08 7.42 -17.28
CA TYR A 130 4.79 6.90 -17.75
C TYR A 130 4.21 5.83 -16.82
N HIS A 131 5.02 4.86 -16.38
CA HIS A 131 4.59 3.78 -15.51
C HIS A 131 4.18 4.31 -14.14
N TRP A 132 4.97 5.23 -13.58
CA TRP A 132 4.66 5.86 -12.29
C TRP A 132 3.34 6.65 -12.35
N ARG A 133 3.15 7.47 -13.39
CA ARG A 133 1.88 8.22 -13.59
C ARG A 133 0.69 7.28 -13.74
N SER A 134 0.88 6.19 -14.47
CA SER A 134 -0.16 5.17 -14.65
C SER A 134 -0.52 4.51 -13.31
N CYS A 135 0.47 4.23 -12.45
CA CYS A 135 0.24 3.73 -11.10
C CYS A 135 -0.66 4.70 -10.30
N MET A 136 -0.34 5.99 -10.30
CA MET A 136 -1.14 6.99 -9.59
C MET A 136 -2.58 7.11 -10.12
N VAL A 137 -2.77 7.05 -11.44
CA VAL A 137 -4.12 7.08 -12.05
C VAL A 137 -4.93 5.84 -11.69
N LEU A 138 -4.31 4.66 -11.65
CA LEU A 138 -4.99 3.42 -11.23
C LEU A 138 -5.42 3.48 -9.77
N LEU A 139 -4.54 3.95 -8.88
CA LEU A 139 -4.89 4.16 -7.47
C LEU A 139 -6.05 5.14 -7.31
N ASP A 140 -6.06 6.23 -8.08
CA ASP A 140 -7.19 7.15 -8.07
C ASP A 140 -8.46 6.48 -8.60
N ALA A 141 -8.41 5.75 -9.72
CA ALA A 141 -9.56 5.04 -10.27
C ALA A 141 -10.17 4.05 -9.25
N GLU A 142 -9.33 3.37 -8.47
CA GLU A 142 -9.73 2.45 -7.39
C GLU A 142 -10.20 3.17 -6.11
N GLY A 143 -10.12 4.50 -6.07
CA GLY A 143 -10.64 5.32 -4.98
C GLY A 143 -9.68 5.51 -3.80
N ALA A 144 -8.38 5.19 -3.97
CA ALA A 144 -7.39 5.22 -2.90
C ALA A 144 -7.26 6.61 -2.24
N PHE A 145 -7.45 7.70 -3.01
CA PHE A 145 -7.36 9.08 -2.52
C PHE A 145 -8.71 9.69 -2.09
N ARG A 146 -9.81 8.99 -2.35
CA ARG A 146 -11.18 9.50 -2.14
C ARG A 146 -11.85 8.99 -0.87
N LYS A 147 -11.21 8.09 -0.10
CA LYS A 147 -11.70 7.71 1.23
C LYS A 147 -11.61 8.93 2.15
N ILE A 148 -12.72 9.65 2.31
CA ILE A 148 -12.87 10.68 3.33
C ILE A 148 -13.20 9.96 4.63
N ILE A 149 -12.29 10.02 5.60
CA ILE A 149 -12.59 9.64 6.99
C ILE A 149 -13.10 10.90 7.69
N ILE A 150 -14.42 11.03 7.82
CA ILE A 150 -15.05 12.03 8.70
C ILE A 150 -15.50 11.28 9.95
N ASP A 151 -15.00 11.67 11.13
CA ASP A 151 -15.46 11.17 12.42
C ASP A 151 -15.49 9.63 12.57
N ASN A 152 -14.47 8.95 12.03
CA ASN A 152 -14.32 7.49 12.08
C ASN A 152 -15.37 6.69 11.26
N TYR A 153 -16.09 7.36 10.36
CA TYR A 153 -16.94 6.73 9.34
C TYR A 153 -16.20 6.75 8.00
N SER A 154 -16.18 5.60 7.31
CA SER A 154 -15.77 5.51 5.92
C SER A 154 -17.00 5.70 5.02
N GLU A 155 -17.10 6.86 4.37
CA GLU A 155 -18.00 6.98 3.23
C GLU A 155 -17.24 6.58 1.97
N GLN A 156 -17.70 5.51 1.30
CA GLN A 156 -17.37 5.29 -0.10
C GLN A 156 -18.28 6.21 -0.92
N VAL A 157 -17.71 7.28 -1.48
CA VAL A 157 -18.41 8.08 -2.50
C VAL A 157 -18.56 7.17 -3.73
N ARG A 158 -19.80 6.80 -4.03
CA ARG A 158 -20.18 5.99 -5.19
C ARG A 158 -19.92 6.71 -6.50
#